data_AF-A0A5C6Q782-F1
#
_entry.id   AF-A0A5C6Q782-F1
#
_cell.length_a   1.000
_cell.length_b   1.000
_cell.length_c   1.000
_cell.angle_alpha   90.00
_cell.angle_beta   90.00
_cell.angle_gamma   90.00
#
_symmetry.space_group_name_H-M   'P 1'
#
loop_
_entity.id
_entity.type
_entity.pdbx_description
1 polymer ?
#
loop_
_entity_poly.entity_id
_entity_poly.type
_entity_poly.pdbx_seq_one_letter_code
_entity_poly.pdbx_strand_id
1 'polypeptide(L)'
;MSKVFSKYLIAISFYIGLVASATSHTYFFGVSDVSINPKTKHLEIVHQFTTHDIENAIAEKKQVHFSAEHKNYDIYIQQYFEQQFSLEKNQVKIPLIWLGFEVTSGKIIAYQESNQQSLLPQTVVKNAILIDTYPKQVNTVNYQGVGLKGEALFGSLTFDYRIKEAIITPDITSN
;
A
#
# COMPACT_ATOMS: atom_id res chain seq x y z
N MET A 1 8.78 44.73 -44.25
CA MET A 1 9.42 43.65 -43.45
C MET A 1 8.78 43.40 -42.07
N SER A 2 7.83 44.20 -41.57
CA SER A 2 7.25 44.03 -40.22
C SER A 2 6.16 42.95 -40.11
N LYS A 3 5.36 42.71 -41.17
CA LYS A 3 4.26 41.73 -41.14
C LYS A 3 4.71 40.27 -41.10
N VAL A 4 5.89 39.96 -41.63
CA VAL A 4 6.42 38.57 -41.63
C VAL A 4 7.00 38.22 -40.25
N PHE A 5 7.70 39.18 -39.62
CA PHE A 5 8.20 39.05 -38.25
C PHE A 5 7.08 38.83 -37.22
N SER A 6 5.94 39.51 -37.37
CA SER A 6 4.77 39.32 -36.51
C SER A 6 4.16 37.91 -36.59
N LYS A 7 4.19 37.26 -37.77
CA LYS A 7 3.71 35.87 -37.94
C LYS A 7 4.61 34.86 -37.24
N TYR A 8 5.93 35.07 -37.26
CA TYR A 8 6.88 34.21 -36.55
C TYR A 8 6.82 34.38 -35.03
N LEU A 9 6.56 35.59 -34.52
CA LEU A 9 6.36 35.83 -33.08
C LEU A 9 5.12 35.11 -32.54
N ILE A 10 4.02 35.07 -33.31
CA ILE A 10 2.81 34.31 -32.95
C ILE A 10 3.09 32.79 -33.00
N ALA A 11 3.82 32.32 -34.01
CA ALA A 11 4.19 30.90 -34.12
C ALA A 11 5.13 30.43 -33.00
N ILE A 12 6.08 31.27 -32.56
CA ILE A 12 6.99 30.97 -31.45
C ILE A 12 6.23 30.96 -30.11
N SER A 13 5.31 31.91 -29.89
CA SER A 13 4.45 31.93 -28.70
C SER A 13 3.57 30.68 -28.60
N PHE A 14 3.02 30.21 -29.74
CA PHE A 14 2.23 28.98 -29.78
C PHE A 14 3.06 27.72 -29.49
N TYR A 15 4.34 27.68 -29.87
CA TYR A 15 5.23 26.54 -29.62
C TYR A 15 5.66 26.45 -28.14
N ILE A 16 5.82 27.59 -27.46
CA ILE A 16 6.19 27.64 -26.03
C ILE A 16 5.02 27.19 -25.14
N GLY A 17 3.77 27.46 -25.54
CA GLY A 17 2.57 27.02 -24.82
C GLY A 17 2.29 25.51 -24.88
N LEU A 18 2.89 24.78 -25.83
CA LEU A 18 2.67 23.33 -25.99
C LEU A 18 3.53 22.47 -25.07
N VAL A 19 4.55 23.05 -24.44
CA VAL A 19 5.37 22.38 -23.41
C VAL A 19 4.70 22.54 -22.04
N ALA A 20 3.39 22.30 -21.97
CA ALA A 20 2.76 21.99 -20.70
C ALA A 20 3.38 20.66 -20.26
N SER A 21 4.30 20.73 -19.30
CA SER A 21 4.94 19.56 -18.71
C SER A 21 3.82 18.66 -18.22
N ALA A 22 3.60 17.53 -18.90
CA ALA A 22 2.74 16.49 -18.40
C ALA A 22 3.40 16.00 -17.11
N THR A 23 3.00 16.56 -15.98
CA THR A 23 3.32 15.99 -14.69
C THR A 23 2.60 14.65 -14.68
N SER A 24 3.33 13.59 -15.04
CA SER A 24 2.86 12.23 -14.79
C SER A 24 2.54 12.18 -13.30
N HIS A 25 1.26 12.28 -12.97
CA HIS A 25 0.81 12.19 -11.59
C HIS A 25 1.03 10.73 -11.20
N THR A 26 2.19 10.46 -10.62
CA THR A 26 2.53 9.16 -10.05
C THR A 26 1.50 8.86 -8.97
N TYR A 27 0.68 7.84 -9.23
CA TYR A 27 -0.30 7.32 -8.30
C TYR A 27 0.44 6.60 -7.17
N PHE A 28 0.70 7.31 -6.07
CA PHE A 28 1.33 6.76 -4.88
C PHE A 28 0.26 6.24 -3.93
N PHE A 29 -0.35 5.10 -4.27
CA PHE A 29 -1.26 4.45 -3.36
C PHE A 29 -1.06 2.94 -3.32
N GLY A 30 -1.43 2.36 -2.19
CA GLY A 30 -1.42 0.92 -1.97
C GLY A 30 -2.66 0.50 -1.24
N VAL A 31 -3.10 -0.74 -1.48
CA VAL A 31 -4.27 -1.30 -0.81
C VAL A 31 -3.85 -2.53 -0.06
N SER A 32 -4.43 -2.75 1.12
CA SER A 32 -4.39 -4.03 1.78
C SER A 32 -5.77 -4.39 2.29
N ASP A 33 -6.21 -5.61 2.04
CA ASP A 33 -7.47 -6.14 2.54
C ASP A 33 -7.18 -7.08 3.70
N VAL A 34 -7.80 -6.85 4.85
CA VAL A 34 -7.71 -7.71 6.03
C VAL A 34 -9.08 -8.32 6.29
N SER A 35 -9.22 -9.61 6.10
CA SER A 35 -10.49 -10.31 6.29
C SER A 35 -10.37 -11.45 7.29
N ILE A 36 -11.49 -11.89 7.87
CA ILE A 36 -11.52 -13.10 8.70
C ILE A 36 -12.01 -14.29 7.88
N ASN A 37 -11.23 -15.36 7.84
CA ASN A 37 -11.67 -16.61 7.24
C ASN A 37 -12.83 -17.19 8.07
N PRO A 38 -14.01 -17.44 7.46
CA PRO A 38 -15.19 -17.85 8.21
C PRO A 38 -15.05 -19.25 8.83
N LYS A 39 -14.19 -20.12 8.27
CA LYS A 39 -13.97 -21.50 8.72
C LYS A 39 -12.86 -21.58 9.77
N THR A 40 -11.68 -21.03 9.47
CA THR A 40 -10.50 -21.15 10.35
C THR A 40 -10.47 -20.10 11.45
N LYS A 41 -11.16 -18.97 11.25
CA LYS A 41 -11.09 -17.76 12.10
C LYS A 41 -9.73 -17.08 12.11
N HIS A 42 -8.88 -17.40 11.14
CA HIS A 42 -7.64 -16.67 10.91
C HIS A 42 -7.92 -15.36 10.17
N LEU A 43 -7.05 -14.38 10.38
CA LEU A 43 -7.00 -13.19 9.56
C LEU A 43 -6.23 -13.51 8.28
N GLU A 44 -6.82 -13.19 7.15
CA GLU A 44 -6.20 -13.25 5.82
C GLU A 44 -5.92 -11.82 5.37
N ILE A 45 -4.70 -11.60 4.89
CA ILE A 45 -4.24 -10.30 4.45
C ILE A 45 -3.76 -10.40 3.01
N VAL A 46 -4.31 -9.54 2.15
CA VAL A 46 -3.92 -9.41 0.75
C VAL A 46 -3.42 -7.99 0.53
N HIS A 47 -2.19 -7.84 0.09
CA HIS A 47 -1.58 -6.55 -0.23
C HIS A 47 -1.53 -6.35 -1.73
N GLN A 48 -1.77 -5.14 -2.22
CA GLN A 48 -1.61 -4.78 -3.62
C GLN A 48 -0.86 -3.45 -3.76
N PHE A 49 0.33 -3.50 -4.38
CA PHE A 49 1.23 -2.36 -4.55
C PHE A 49 1.87 -2.36 -5.94
N THR A 50 2.40 -1.21 -6.38
CA THR A 50 3.18 -1.13 -7.62
C THR A 50 4.50 -1.89 -7.45
N THR A 51 4.81 -2.81 -8.36
CA THR A 51 6.02 -3.67 -8.26
C THR A 51 7.29 -2.84 -8.30
N HIS A 52 7.39 -1.92 -9.27
CA HIS A 52 8.54 -1.04 -9.45
C HIS A 52 8.85 -0.19 -8.20
N ASP A 53 7.82 0.31 -7.51
CA ASP A 53 8.02 1.14 -6.31
C ASP A 53 8.51 0.29 -5.12
N ILE A 54 8.02 -0.94 -4.98
CA ILE A 54 8.50 -1.90 -3.98
C ILE A 54 9.96 -2.29 -4.27
N GLU A 55 10.27 -2.59 -5.53
CA GLU A 55 11.62 -2.95 -5.96
C GLU A 55 12.60 -1.81 -5.69
N ASN A 56 12.22 -0.58 -6.03
CA ASN A 56 13.03 0.62 -5.78
C ASN A 56 13.22 0.88 -4.29
N ALA A 57 12.16 0.76 -3.47
CA ALA A 57 12.26 0.92 -2.03
C ALA A 57 13.23 -0.11 -1.41
N ILE A 58 13.23 -1.35 -1.90
CA ILE A 58 14.17 -2.40 -1.49
C ILE A 58 15.58 -2.08 -1.98
N ALA A 59 15.73 -1.69 -3.25
CA ALA A 59 17.01 -1.33 -3.86
C ALA A 59 17.70 -0.19 -3.09
N GLU A 60 16.95 0.87 -2.77
CA GLU A 60 17.43 2.01 -2.00
C GLU A 60 17.82 1.61 -0.57
N LYS A 61 16.96 0.86 0.13
CA LYS A 61 17.23 0.44 1.51
C LYS A 61 18.45 -0.49 1.62
N LYS A 62 18.62 -1.40 0.65
CA LYS A 62 19.71 -2.39 0.66
C LYS A 62 20.95 -1.96 -0.13
N GLN A 63 20.88 -0.85 -0.87
CA GLN A 63 21.95 -0.34 -1.74
C GLN A 63 22.39 -1.39 -2.79
N VAL A 64 21.41 -2.00 -3.47
CA VAL A 64 21.63 -3.03 -4.50
C VAL A 64 20.80 -2.73 -5.75
N HIS A 65 21.21 -3.26 -6.90
CA HIS A 65 20.29 -3.37 -8.03
C HIS A 65 19.28 -4.48 -7.74
N PHE A 66 17.99 -4.17 -7.80
CA PHE A 66 16.94 -5.09 -7.42
C PHE A 66 15.83 -5.13 -8.48
N SER A 67 15.63 -6.32 -9.03
CA SER A 67 14.64 -6.65 -10.06
C SER A 67 14.36 -8.15 -9.97
N ALA A 68 13.39 -8.64 -10.74
CA ALA A 68 12.97 -10.05 -10.74
C ALA A 68 14.12 -11.08 -10.92
N GLU A 69 15.22 -10.69 -11.56
CA GLU A 69 16.39 -11.56 -11.78
C GLU A 69 17.32 -11.66 -10.56
N HIS A 70 17.09 -10.86 -9.52
CA HIS A 70 17.95 -10.84 -8.34
C HIS A 70 17.81 -12.16 -7.56
N LYS A 71 18.94 -12.80 -7.22
CA LYS A 71 18.98 -14.12 -6.54
C LYS A 71 18.17 -14.24 -5.24
N ASN A 72 17.93 -13.10 -4.57
CA ASN A 72 17.17 -13.02 -3.31
C ASN A 72 15.84 -12.26 -3.48
N TYR A 73 15.28 -12.20 -4.70
CA TYR A 73 14.09 -11.41 -5.02
C TYR A 73 12.95 -11.68 -4.03
N ASP A 74 12.54 -12.94 -3.93
CA ASP A 74 11.42 -13.35 -3.09
C ASP A 74 11.66 -13.08 -1.60
N ILE A 75 12.87 -13.41 -1.12
CA ILE A 75 13.25 -13.23 0.28
C ILE A 75 13.25 -11.75 0.66
N TYR A 76 13.75 -10.87 -0.21
CA TYR A 76 13.80 -9.44 0.09
C TYR A 76 12.42 -8.80 0.05
N ILE A 77 11.54 -9.24 -0.84
CA ILE A 77 10.14 -8.83 -0.87
C ILE A 77 9.43 -9.27 0.42
N GLN A 78 9.53 -10.54 0.79
CA GLN A 78 8.95 -11.05 2.03
C GLN A 78 9.40 -10.23 3.25
N GLN A 79 10.72 -10.07 3.41
CA GLN A 79 11.29 -9.29 4.51
C GLN A 79 10.78 -7.85 4.53
N TYR A 80 10.58 -7.25 3.36
CA TYR A 80 10.08 -5.90 3.26
C TYR A 80 8.64 -5.80 3.76
N PHE A 81 7.73 -6.67 3.32
CA PHE A 81 6.34 -6.67 3.79
C PHE A 81 6.23 -6.98 5.29
N GLU A 82 6.97 -7.97 5.79
CA GLU A 82 6.98 -8.35 7.21
C GLU A 82 7.52 -7.25 8.14
N GLN A 83 8.37 -6.36 7.62
CA GLN A 83 8.88 -5.20 8.36
C GLN A 83 7.90 -4.02 8.34
N GLN A 84 7.18 -3.84 7.24
CA GLN A 84 6.37 -2.64 7.00
C GLN A 84 4.89 -2.81 7.33
N PHE A 85 4.43 -4.04 7.54
CA PHE A 85 3.05 -4.34 7.92
C PHE A 85 3.01 -5.25 9.14
N SER A 86 2.19 -4.89 10.12
CA SER A 86 1.93 -5.76 11.27
C SER A 86 0.56 -5.49 11.89
N LEU A 87 0.06 -6.49 12.58
CA LEU A 87 -1.17 -6.43 13.36
C LEU A 87 -0.84 -6.64 14.83
N GLU A 88 -1.49 -5.86 15.70
CA GLU A 88 -1.35 -5.97 17.15
C GLU A 88 -2.74 -5.96 17.80
N LYS A 89 -2.87 -6.65 18.92
CA LYS A 89 -4.08 -6.65 19.73
C LYS A 89 -3.69 -6.64 21.19
N ASN A 90 -4.27 -5.71 21.96
CA ASN A 90 -3.91 -5.51 23.37
C ASN A 90 -2.39 -5.37 23.56
N GLN A 91 -1.71 -4.63 22.67
CA GLN A 91 -0.25 -4.45 22.66
C GLN A 91 0.57 -5.73 22.42
N VAL A 92 -0.07 -6.84 22.03
CA VAL A 92 0.57 -8.11 21.66
C VAL A 92 0.52 -8.27 20.15
N LYS A 93 1.66 -8.54 19.52
CA LYS A 93 1.75 -8.78 18.07
C LYS A 93 0.96 -10.04 17.70
N ILE A 94 0.10 -9.93 16.69
CA ILE A 94 -0.53 -11.06 16.02
C ILE A 94 0.51 -11.58 15.02
N PRO A 95 1.08 -12.79 15.21
CA PRO A 95 2.07 -13.32 14.29
C PRO A 95 1.40 -13.65 12.95
N LEU A 96 2.00 -13.13 11.88
CA LEU A 96 1.59 -13.38 10.51
C LEU A 96 2.58 -14.35 9.85
N ILE A 97 2.04 -15.25 9.05
CA ILE A 97 2.76 -16.20 8.21
C ILE A 97 2.75 -15.63 6.80
N TRP A 98 3.92 -15.55 6.17
CA TRP A 98 4.04 -15.25 4.75
C TRP A 98 3.62 -16.45 3.92
N LEU A 99 2.64 -16.27 3.02
CA LEU A 99 2.17 -17.32 2.14
C LEU A 99 2.81 -17.25 0.74
N GLY A 100 3.26 -16.06 0.34
CA GLY A 100 3.86 -15.82 -0.97
C GLY A 100 3.38 -14.52 -1.59
N PHE A 101 3.73 -14.32 -2.85
CA PHE A 101 3.28 -13.19 -3.66
C PHE A 101 3.26 -13.58 -5.14
N GLU A 102 2.53 -12.81 -5.93
CA GLU A 102 2.58 -12.86 -7.39
C GLU A 102 2.80 -11.46 -7.96
N VAL A 103 3.39 -11.40 -9.16
CA VAL A 103 3.55 -10.16 -9.91
C VAL A 103 2.67 -10.24 -11.15
N THR A 104 1.67 -9.36 -11.23
CA THR A 104 0.73 -9.32 -12.34
C THR A 104 0.40 -7.89 -12.73
N SER A 105 0.44 -7.59 -14.03
CA SER A 105 0.07 -6.28 -14.58
C SER A 105 0.78 -5.10 -13.89
N GLY A 106 2.08 -5.26 -13.60
CA GLY A 106 2.90 -4.24 -12.93
C GLY A 106 2.65 -4.09 -11.43
N LYS A 107 1.81 -4.94 -10.83
CA LYS A 107 1.50 -4.95 -9.41
C LYS A 107 2.04 -6.19 -8.73
N ILE A 108 2.49 -6.02 -7.50
CA ILE A 108 2.75 -7.11 -6.59
C ILE A 108 1.50 -7.36 -5.74
N ILE A 109 1.07 -8.62 -5.68
CA ILE A 109 0.00 -9.08 -4.80
C ILE A 109 0.61 -10.03 -3.79
N ALA A 110 0.68 -9.63 -2.53
CA ALA A 110 1.32 -10.40 -1.47
C ALA A 110 0.30 -10.91 -0.45
N TYR A 111 0.55 -12.10 0.08
CA TYR A 111 -0.41 -12.84 0.92
C TYR A 111 0.20 -13.17 2.27
N GLN A 112 -0.54 -12.83 3.33
CA GLN A 112 -0.21 -13.22 4.70
C GLN A 112 -1.44 -13.79 5.40
N GLU A 113 -1.22 -14.66 6.38
CA GLU A 113 -2.27 -15.20 7.23
C GLU A 113 -1.84 -15.21 8.69
N SER A 114 -2.73 -14.90 9.63
CA SER A 114 -2.41 -15.03 11.05
C SER A 114 -2.21 -16.50 11.42
N ASN A 115 -1.20 -16.78 12.26
CA ASN A 115 -0.94 -18.15 12.72
C ASN A 115 -1.93 -18.69 13.77
N GLN A 116 -2.88 -17.87 14.18
CA GLN A 116 -3.84 -18.19 15.24
C GLN A 116 -5.17 -17.49 14.96
N GLN A 117 -6.22 -18.01 15.59
CA GLN A 117 -7.54 -17.38 15.54
C GLN A 117 -7.48 -15.98 16.15
N SER A 118 -8.12 -15.03 15.49
CA SER A 118 -8.18 -13.65 15.97
C SER A 118 -9.52 -13.00 15.61
N LEU A 119 -9.74 -11.81 16.14
CA LEU A 119 -10.93 -11.01 15.90
C LEU A 119 -10.49 -9.62 15.46
N LEU A 120 -11.16 -9.08 14.44
CA LEU A 120 -10.86 -7.73 13.93
C LEU A 120 -11.06 -6.59 14.92
N PRO A 121 -12.13 -6.54 15.75
CA PRO A 121 -12.34 -5.43 16.67
C PRO A 121 -11.13 -5.16 17.56
N GLN A 122 -10.76 -3.88 17.68
CA GLN A 122 -9.63 -3.38 18.45
C GLN A 122 -8.26 -3.89 17.98
N THR A 123 -8.17 -4.42 16.76
CA THR A 123 -6.88 -4.73 16.14
C THR A 123 -6.24 -3.42 15.70
N VAL A 124 -5.03 -3.19 16.18
CA VAL A 124 -4.14 -2.15 15.73
C VAL A 124 -3.50 -2.62 14.43
N VAL A 125 -3.62 -1.83 13.38
CA VAL A 125 -2.99 -2.05 12.09
C VAL A 125 -1.83 -1.06 11.97
N LYS A 126 -0.63 -1.59 11.72
CA LYS A 126 0.55 -0.80 11.36
C LYS A 126 0.84 -1.03 9.88
N ASN A 127 0.85 0.04 9.10
CA ASN A 127 1.13 -0.01 7.68
C ASN A 127 2.02 1.17 7.30
N ALA A 128 3.28 0.87 6.99
CA ALA A 128 4.30 1.82 6.54
C ALA A 128 4.85 1.45 5.15
N ILE A 129 4.21 0.52 4.44
CA ILE A 129 4.66 0.05 3.12
C ILE A 129 4.77 1.27 2.20
N LEU A 130 5.97 1.51 1.65
CA LEU A 130 6.29 2.62 0.74
C LEU A 130 6.18 4.04 1.33
N ILE A 131 5.57 4.21 2.51
CA ILE A 131 5.32 5.52 3.13
C ILE A 131 6.62 6.22 3.50
N ASP A 132 7.62 5.46 3.97
CA ASP A 132 8.92 6.02 4.34
C ASP A 132 9.76 6.44 3.12
N THR A 133 9.56 5.77 1.99
CA THR A 133 10.29 6.02 0.74
C THR A 133 9.64 7.15 -0.07
N TYR A 134 8.31 7.21 -0.08
CA TYR A 134 7.55 8.14 -0.90
C TYR A 134 6.63 9.00 -0.03
N PRO A 135 7.00 10.28 0.25
CA PRO A 135 6.23 11.14 1.15
C PRO A 135 4.78 11.42 0.73
N LYS A 136 4.46 11.20 -0.55
CA LYS A 136 3.10 11.35 -1.11
C LYS A 136 2.30 10.03 -1.11
N GLN A 137 2.87 8.95 -0.60
CA GLN A 137 2.22 7.65 -0.51
C GLN A 137 1.04 7.70 0.46
N VAL A 138 -0.09 7.16 0.00
CA VAL A 138 -1.28 6.93 0.83
C VAL A 138 -1.68 5.48 0.71
N ASN A 139 -1.68 4.75 1.81
CA ASN A 139 -2.16 3.37 1.83
C ASN A 139 -3.55 3.30 2.45
N THR A 140 -4.38 2.43 1.91
CA THR A 140 -5.68 2.07 2.48
C THR A 140 -5.64 0.63 2.96
N VAL A 141 -6.06 0.40 4.20
CA VAL A 141 -6.36 -0.94 4.69
C VAL A 141 -7.86 -1.09 4.80
N ASN A 142 -8.46 -1.89 3.92
CA ASN A 142 -9.85 -2.30 4.08
C ASN A 142 -9.91 -3.46 5.06
N TYR A 143 -10.98 -3.52 5.84
CA TYR A 143 -11.20 -4.64 6.75
C TYR A 143 -12.62 -5.17 6.64
N GLN A 144 -12.78 -6.48 6.80
CA GLN A 144 -14.09 -7.15 6.81
C GLN A 144 -14.10 -8.37 7.72
N GLY A 145 -15.07 -8.42 8.64
CA GLY A 145 -15.32 -9.60 9.45
C GLY A 145 -16.51 -9.41 10.37
N VAL A 146 -16.37 -9.90 11.60
CA VAL A 146 -17.45 -9.95 12.57
C VAL A 146 -17.06 -9.19 13.83
N GLY A 147 -17.98 -8.36 14.31
CA GLY A 147 -17.88 -7.59 15.54
C GLY A 147 -18.02 -8.46 16.79
N LEU A 148 -17.93 -7.82 17.96
CA LEU A 148 -17.92 -8.55 19.24
C LEU A 148 -19.27 -9.21 19.58
N LYS A 149 -20.38 -8.71 19.01
CA LYS A 149 -21.73 -9.24 19.23
C LYS A 149 -22.24 -10.06 18.04
N GLY A 150 -21.38 -10.41 17.08
CA GLY A 150 -21.76 -11.18 15.89
C GLY A 150 -22.25 -10.34 14.71
N GLU A 151 -22.23 -9.01 14.82
CA GLU A 151 -22.58 -8.06 13.77
C GLU A 151 -21.54 -8.00 12.65
N ALA A 152 -21.94 -7.60 11.45
CA ALA A 152 -20.99 -7.34 10.38
C ALA A 152 -20.10 -6.15 10.74
N LEU A 153 -18.79 -6.31 10.59
CA LEU A 153 -17.80 -5.24 10.78
C LEU A 153 -17.04 -5.05 9.48
N PHE A 154 -17.12 -3.87 8.89
CA PHE A 154 -16.36 -3.53 7.70
C PHE A 154 -16.03 -2.04 7.67
N GLY A 155 -14.96 -1.68 6.96
CA GLY A 155 -14.55 -0.29 6.83
C GLY A 155 -13.16 -0.17 6.23
N SER A 156 -12.56 1.02 6.36
CA SER A 156 -11.21 1.27 5.90
C SER A 156 -10.44 2.16 6.87
N LEU A 157 -9.12 2.01 6.85
CA LEU A 157 -8.14 2.84 7.56
C LEU A 157 -7.19 3.44 6.53
N THR A 158 -6.83 4.71 6.68
CA THR A 158 -5.91 5.41 5.78
C THR A 158 -4.60 5.71 6.48
N PHE A 159 -3.48 5.45 5.79
CA PHE A 159 -2.13 5.61 6.29
C PHE A 159 -1.33 6.51 5.37
N ASP A 160 -0.54 7.41 5.96
CA ASP A 160 0.36 8.31 5.26
C ASP A 160 1.58 8.62 6.16
N TYR A 161 2.43 9.57 5.76
CA TYR A 161 3.62 9.93 6.54
C TYR A 161 3.33 10.40 7.98
N ARG A 162 2.10 10.82 8.28
CA ARG A 162 1.63 11.30 9.61
C ARG A 162 1.02 10.18 10.44
N ILE A 163 0.32 9.25 9.78
CA ILE A 163 -0.44 8.17 10.44
C ILE A 163 0.03 6.83 9.87
N LYS A 164 0.85 6.10 10.62
CA LYS A 164 1.34 4.76 10.24
C LYS A 164 0.71 3.63 11.06
N GLU A 165 -0.13 4.00 12.02
CA GLU A 165 -0.81 3.10 12.94
C GLU A 165 -2.23 3.59 13.16
N ALA A 166 -3.20 2.68 13.08
CA ALA A 166 -4.61 2.99 13.30
C ALA A 166 -5.34 1.75 13.85
N ILE A 167 -6.44 1.97 14.58
CA ILE A 167 -7.18 0.90 15.26
C ILE A 167 -8.47 0.62 14.49
N ILE A 168 -8.77 -0.65 14.28
CA ILE A 168 -10.10 -1.09 13.83
C ILE A 168 -11.09 -0.91 14.97
N THR A 169 -11.81 0.20 14.97
CA THR A 169 -12.90 0.45 15.90
C THR A 169 -14.18 -0.19 15.37
N PRO A 170 -14.89 -1.01 16.16
CA PRO A 170 -16.26 -1.34 15.83
C PRO A 170 -17.08 -0.05 15.79
N ASP A 171 -17.87 0.16 14.74
CA ASP A 171 -18.78 1.30 14.65
C ASP A 171 -19.74 1.21 15.84
N ILE A 172 -19.50 2.03 16.87
CA ILE A 172 -20.43 2.19 17.98
C ILE A 172 -21.54 3.10 17.47
N THR A 173 -22.34 2.61 16.53
CA THR A 173 -23.65 3.23 16.30
C THR A 173 -24.47 2.95 17.55
N SER A 174 -24.67 4.03 18.30
CA SER A 174 -25.42 4.09 19.55
C SER A 174 -26.77 3.41 19.43
N ASN A 175 -27.07 2.55 20.41
CA ASN A 175 -28.44 2.15 20.75
C ASN A 175 -29.32 3.38 21.01
#